data_AF-A0A812PJK7-F1
#
_entry.id   AF-A0A812PJK7-F1
#
_cell.length_a   1.000
_cell.length_b   1.000
_cell.length_c   1.000
_cell.angle_alpha   90.00
_cell.angle_beta   90.00
_cell.angle_gamma   90.00
#
_symmetry.space_group_name_H-M   'P 1'
#
loop_
_entity.id
_entity.type
_entity.pdbx_description
1 polymer ?
#
loop_
_entity_poly.entity_id
_entity_poly.type
_entity_poly.pdbx_seq_one_letter_code
_entity_poly.pdbx_strand_id
1 'polypeptide(L)'
;MVPGHVRRPAMLLRLAGVAFLMAIAEAQEEPQRLPRGAAADVLRAMAALERAQGDLVECRKSLQVCEGARGDEGDARRSPSQPIRSSKLYPGSPEAPDWPEGYGTLLRFPFGISDMKTLKEVARELWTPEGTAADIEEEVSQLGFHQHRGMRCVSEVVGVHPVGGVGVRWSGALWESAQQWCLENAECTGIMLYVGSNTMNCNSWCGRPQFCNGQIDAAASAGVEESSEWNLWVKDASTP
;
A
#
# COMPACT_ATOMS: atom_id res chain seq x y z
N MET A 1 -38.03 26.12 -2.21
CA MET A 1 -37.29 24.86 -2.02
C MET A 1 -36.61 24.94 -0.65
N VAL A 2 -36.96 24.04 0.26
CA VAL A 2 -36.61 24.11 1.69
C VAL A 2 -35.26 23.41 1.92
N PRO A 3 -34.28 24.04 2.58
CA PRO A 3 -33.06 23.36 3.01
C PRO A 3 -33.36 22.50 4.25
N GLY A 4 -33.24 21.18 4.09
CA GLY A 4 -33.37 20.23 5.19
C GLY A 4 -32.14 20.24 6.09
N HIS A 5 -32.28 20.75 7.32
CA HIS A 5 -31.27 20.59 8.37
C HIS A 5 -31.24 19.14 8.86
N VAL A 6 -30.19 18.41 8.49
CA VAL A 6 -29.85 17.11 9.08
C VAL A 6 -29.25 17.34 10.47
N ARG A 7 -29.95 16.89 11.51
CA ARG A 7 -29.51 16.96 12.91
C ARG A 7 -28.39 15.95 13.20
N ARG A 8 -27.47 16.37 14.07
CA ARG A 8 -26.14 15.80 14.39
C ARG A 8 -26.18 14.38 15.01
N PRO A 9 -25.22 13.47 14.68
CA PRO A 9 -25.09 12.13 15.27
C PRO A 9 -24.36 12.09 16.63
N ALA A 10 -23.91 13.23 17.17
CA ALA A 10 -23.04 13.29 18.35
C ALA A 10 -23.68 12.75 19.66
N MET A 11 -25.00 12.62 19.74
CA MET A 11 -25.66 12.09 20.94
C MET A 11 -25.61 10.55 21.06
N LEU A 12 -25.53 9.83 19.94
CA LEU A 12 -25.61 8.35 19.95
C LEU A 12 -24.35 7.69 20.52
N LEU A 13 -23.15 8.28 20.32
CA LEU A 13 -21.91 7.74 20.89
C LEU A 13 -21.81 7.90 22.41
N ARG A 14 -22.39 8.96 22.99
CA ARG A 14 -22.39 9.15 24.45
C ARG A 14 -23.24 8.10 25.17
N LEU A 15 -24.31 7.62 24.53
CA LEU A 15 -25.18 6.58 25.10
C LEU A 15 -24.54 5.19 25.07
N ALA A 16 -23.76 4.87 24.03
CA ALA A 16 -23.07 3.58 23.93
C ALA A 16 -21.95 3.41 24.98
N GLY A 17 -21.21 4.48 25.28
CA GLY A 17 -20.19 4.46 26.33
C GLY A 17 -20.76 4.25 27.74
N VAL A 18 -21.93 4.84 28.02
CA VAL A 18 -22.63 4.64 29.30
C VAL A 18 -23.21 3.22 29.40
N ALA A 19 -23.74 2.67 28.30
CA ALA A 19 -24.24 1.30 28.27
C ALA A 19 -23.13 0.24 28.50
N PHE A 20 -21.92 0.47 27.97
CA PHE A 20 -20.78 -0.43 28.20
C PHE A 20 -20.31 -0.40 29.66
N LEU A 21 -20.30 0.79 30.29
CA LEU A 21 -19.98 0.93 31.71
C LEU A 21 -21.05 0.29 32.63
N MET A 22 -22.32 0.34 32.24
CA MET A 22 -23.43 -0.33 32.95
C MET A 22 -23.36 -1.85 32.79
N ALA A 23 -23.04 -2.36 31.59
CA ALA A 23 -22.90 -3.78 31.34
C ALA A 23 -21.72 -4.42 32.09
N ILE A 24 -20.62 -3.68 32.30
CA ILE A 24 -19.51 -4.12 33.17
C ILE A 24 -19.93 -4.13 34.64
N ALA A 25 -20.81 -3.23 35.06
CA ALA A 25 -21.31 -3.18 36.44
C ALA A 25 -22.29 -4.32 36.77
N GLU A 26 -23.05 -4.82 35.78
CA GLU A 26 -24.00 -5.95 35.97
C GLU A 26 -23.34 -7.34 35.90
N ALA A 27 -22.14 -7.47 35.33
CA ALA A 27 -21.50 -8.77 35.10
C ALA A 27 -20.55 -9.24 36.23
N GLN A 28 -20.44 -8.52 37.36
CA GLN A 28 -19.56 -8.89 38.46
C GLN A 28 -20.34 -9.22 39.74
N GLU A 29 -20.70 -10.50 39.90
CA GLU A 29 -21.22 -11.06 41.16
C GLU A 29 -20.12 -11.30 42.24
N GLU A 30 -18.84 -11.10 41.92
CA GLU A 30 -17.75 -11.10 42.90
C GLU A 30 -17.11 -9.71 43.03
N PRO A 31 -16.94 -9.18 44.26
CA PRO A 31 -16.29 -7.90 44.50
C PRO A 31 -14.77 -8.02 44.30
N GLN A 32 -14.34 -8.17 43.05
CA GLN A 32 -12.94 -7.98 42.69
C GLN A 32 -12.59 -6.51 42.93
N ARG A 33 -11.61 -6.28 43.82
CA ARG A 33 -11.04 -4.95 44.06
C ARG A 33 -10.49 -4.41 42.75
N LEU A 34 -11.24 -3.53 42.08
CA LEU A 34 -10.75 -2.73 40.97
C LEU A 34 -9.43 -2.05 41.41
N PRO A 35 -8.34 -2.19 40.63
CA PRO A 35 -7.07 -1.58 40.99
C PRO A 35 -7.26 -0.06 41.13
N ARG A 36 -6.76 0.50 42.24
CA ARG A 36 -6.70 1.95 42.46
C ARG A 36 -5.89 2.58 41.34
N GLY A 37 -6.57 3.02 40.28
CA GLY A 37 -5.94 3.55 39.06
C GLY A 37 -6.81 3.41 37.80
N ALA A 38 -7.64 2.36 37.72
CA ALA A 38 -8.43 2.07 36.52
C ALA A 38 -9.33 3.24 36.06
N ALA A 39 -9.96 3.96 37.01
CA ALA A 39 -10.80 5.11 36.68
C ALA A 39 -10.00 6.28 36.06
N ALA A 40 -8.77 6.52 36.53
CA ALA A 40 -7.90 7.55 35.97
C ALA A 40 -7.40 7.17 34.57
N ASP A 41 -7.18 5.87 34.32
CA ASP A 41 -6.79 5.36 33.00
C ASP A 41 -7.93 5.49 31.99
N VAL A 42 -9.17 5.18 32.39
CA VAL A 42 -10.36 5.39 31.54
C VAL A 42 -10.53 6.86 31.19
N LEU A 43 -10.42 7.77 32.16
CA LEU A 43 -10.53 9.21 31.90
C LEU A 43 -9.43 9.73 30.96
N ARG A 44 -8.19 9.24 31.11
CA ARG A 44 -7.10 9.56 30.19
C ARG A 44 -7.35 9.04 28.77
N ALA A 45 -7.87 7.82 28.64
CA ALA A 45 -8.22 7.24 27.36
C ALA A 45 -9.36 8.02 26.67
N MET A 46 -10.39 8.43 27.40
CA MET A 46 -11.48 9.26 26.87
C MET A 46 -10.98 10.62 26.39
N ALA A 47 -10.13 11.30 27.17
CA ALA A 47 -9.55 12.58 26.78
C ALA A 47 -8.62 12.46 25.56
N ALA A 48 -7.90 11.35 25.41
CA ALA A 48 -7.09 11.08 24.23
C ALA A 48 -7.96 10.84 22.98
N LEU A 49 -9.08 10.13 23.13
CA LEU A 49 -10.04 9.90 22.06
C LEU A 49 -10.69 11.21 21.59
N GLU A 50 -11.09 12.09 22.51
CA GLU A 50 -11.66 13.39 22.17
C GLU A 50 -10.67 14.28 21.39
N ARG A 51 -9.38 14.27 21.78
CA ARG A 51 -8.32 14.97 21.03
C ARG A 51 -8.15 14.41 19.62
N ALA A 52 -8.05 13.09 19.48
CA ALA A 52 -7.93 12.44 18.17
C ALA A 52 -9.13 12.73 17.25
N GLN A 53 -10.35 12.81 17.81
CA GLN A 53 -11.53 13.22 17.04
C GLN A 53 -11.44 14.67 16.56
N GLY A 54 -10.91 15.58 17.39
CA GLY A 54 -10.63 16.97 16.99
C GLY A 54 -9.67 17.05 15.80
N ASP A 55 -8.53 16.34 15.90
CA ASP A 55 -7.50 16.32 14.86
C ASP A 55 -8.03 15.76 13.54
N LEU A 56 -8.89 14.72 13.58
CA LEU A 56 -9.53 14.16 12.40
C LEU A 56 -10.49 15.15 11.70
N VAL A 57 -11.23 15.94 12.48
CA VAL A 57 -12.13 16.98 11.92
C VAL A 57 -11.31 18.07 11.24
N GLU A 58 -10.19 18.45 11.81
CA GLU A 58 -9.29 19.45 11.23
C GLU A 58 -8.62 18.94 9.95
N CYS A 59 -8.13 17.70 9.96
CA CYS A 59 -7.60 17.04 8.77
C CYS A 59 -8.64 16.98 7.63
N ARG A 60 -9.90 16.62 7.94
CA ARG A 60 -10.98 16.57 6.94
C ARG A 60 -11.29 17.95 6.34
N LYS A 61 -11.23 19.02 7.14
CA LYS A 61 -11.38 20.41 6.63
C LYS A 61 -10.23 20.78 5.69
N SER A 62 -9.00 20.47 6.08
CA SER A 62 -7.82 20.72 5.23
C SER A 62 -7.88 19.96 3.91
N LEU A 63 -8.33 18.69 3.93
CA LEU A 63 -8.57 17.91 2.71
C LEU A 63 -9.61 18.56 1.80
N GLN A 64 -10.74 19.04 2.34
CA GLN A 64 -11.77 19.73 1.54
C GLN A 64 -11.23 21.02 0.88
N VAL A 65 -10.34 21.76 1.56
CA VAL A 65 -9.69 22.94 0.98
C VAL A 65 -8.78 22.54 -0.19
N CYS A 66 -8.00 21.47 -0.03
CA CYS A 66 -7.14 20.95 -1.09
C CYS A 66 -7.94 20.43 -2.29
N GLU A 67 -9.07 19.77 -2.05
CA GLU A 67 -9.98 19.30 -3.11
C GLU A 67 -10.66 20.47 -3.83
N GLY A 68 -11.12 21.49 -3.08
CA GLY A 68 -11.70 22.70 -3.66
C GLY A 68 -10.70 23.48 -4.52
N ALA A 69 -9.44 23.58 -4.09
CA ALA A 69 -8.38 24.22 -4.86
C ALA A 69 -8.06 23.50 -6.19
N ARG A 70 -8.34 22.19 -6.29
CA ARG A 70 -8.20 21.43 -7.54
C ARG A 70 -9.33 21.68 -8.54
N GLY A 71 -10.47 22.23 -8.10
CA GLY A 71 -11.68 22.42 -8.90
C GLY A 71 -11.73 23.71 -9.71
N ASP A 72 -10.95 24.73 -9.38
CA ASP A 72 -11.01 26.06 -10.01
C ASP A 72 -9.95 26.30 -11.12
N GLU A 73 -9.00 25.37 -11.29
CA GLU A 73 -8.11 25.37 -12.46
C GLU A 73 -8.81 24.74 -13.67
N GLY A 74 -9.59 25.56 -14.38
CA GLY A 74 -9.84 25.52 -15.82
C GLY A 74 -9.84 24.15 -16.50
N ASP A 75 -11.06 23.68 -16.74
CA ASP A 75 -11.49 22.47 -17.46
C ASP A 75 -11.06 22.41 -18.95
N ALA A 76 -9.76 22.44 -19.23
CA ALA A 76 -9.24 22.19 -20.56
C ALA A 76 -7.89 21.46 -20.49
N ARG A 77 -7.95 20.11 -20.60
CA ARG A 77 -6.84 19.14 -20.82
C ARG A 77 -6.35 18.32 -19.64
N ARG A 78 -7.13 18.08 -18.58
CA ARG A 78 -6.82 16.94 -17.68
C ARG A 78 -7.43 15.67 -18.24
N SER A 79 -6.60 14.91 -18.96
CA SER A 79 -6.86 13.51 -19.25
C SER A 79 -7.15 12.79 -17.91
N PRO A 80 -8.24 12.04 -17.78
CA PRO A 80 -8.46 11.23 -16.60
C PRO A 80 -7.29 10.25 -16.48
N SER A 81 -6.80 10.03 -15.25
CA SER A 81 -5.88 8.95 -14.85
C SER A 81 -4.37 9.07 -15.11
N GLN A 82 -3.73 10.24 -14.94
CA GLN A 82 -2.31 10.20 -14.57
C GLN A 82 -2.18 10.40 -13.05
N PRO A 83 -1.82 9.35 -12.28
CA PRO A 83 -1.42 9.54 -10.89
C PRO A 83 -0.30 10.59 -10.85
N ILE A 84 -0.30 11.42 -9.80
CA ILE A 84 0.76 12.40 -9.58
C ILE A 84 2.05 11.60 -9.37
N ARG A 85 2.81 11.38 -10.44
CA ARG A 85 4.13 10.76 -10.36
C ARG A 85 4.99 11.65 -9.48
N SER A 86 5.46 11.14 -8.34
CA SER A 86 6.41 11.86 -7.50
C SER A 86 7.74 12.10 -8.20
N SER A 87 7.96 11.55 -9.39
CA SER A 87 9.11 11.90 -10.23
C SER A 87 9.10 13.36 -10.71
N LYS A 88 8.02 14.12 -10.44
CA LYS A 88 7.99 15.60 -10.52
C LYS A 88 8.20 16.30 -9.16
N LEU A 89 8.86 15.65 -8.21
CA LEU A 89 9.38 16.37 -7.04
C LEU A 89 10.32 17.47 -7.54
N TYR A 90 10.04 18.71 -7.10
CA TYR A 90 10.83 19.87 -7.48
C TYR A 90 12.29 19.62 -7.05
N PRO A 91 13.29 20.09 -7.82
CA PRO A 91 14.67 20.09 -7.36
C PRO A 91 14.75 20.77 -5.98
N GLY A 92 15.12 20.02 -4.95
CA GLY A 92 15.17 20.49 -3.56
C GLY A 92 13.94 20.16 -2.69
N SER A 93 12.97 19.37 -3.16
CA SER A 93 11.98 18.77 -2.26
C SER A 93 12.70 17.87 -1.23
N PRO A 94 12.30 17.90 0.06
CA PRO A 94 12.84 17.00 1.05
C PRO A 94 12.66 15.56 0.59
N GLU A 95 13.70 14.75 0.71
CA GLU A 95 13.60 13.31 0.51
C GLU A 95 12.50 12.77 1.43
N ALA A 96 11.60 11.94 0.89
CA ALA A 96 10.52 11.39 1.69
C ALA A 96 11.15 10.61 2.85
N PRO A 97 10.69 10.81 4.09
CA PRO A 97 11.28 10.12 5.23
C PRO A 97 11.16 8.60 5.04
N ASP A 98 12.20 7.89 5.47
CA ASP A 98 12.16 6.43 5.51
C ASP A 98 10.97 5.97 6.35
N TRP A 99 10.20 5.07 5.76
CA TRP A 99 9.07 4.51 6.46
C TRP A 99 9.52 3.53 7.54
N PRO A 100 8.75 3.38 8.64
CA PRO A 100 9.05 2.40 9.66
C PRO A 100 9.11 0.98 9.09
N GLU A 101 10.08 0.20 9.57
CA GLU A 101 10.17 -1.23 9.25
C GLU A 101 8.84 -1.94 9.56
N GLY A 102 8.36 -2.76 8.61
CA GLY A 102 7.12 -3.52 8.77
C GLY A 102 5.82 -2.73 8.56
N TYR A 103 5.87 -1.45 8.17
CA TYR A 103 4.65 -0.70 7.87
C TYR A 103 3.82 -1.33 6.73
N GLY A 104 4.46 -1.90 5.70
CA GLY A 104 3.73 -2.65 4.66
C GLY A 104 2.89 -3.80 5.24
N THR A 105 3.39 -4.47 6.28
CA THR A 105 2.65 -5.53 7.00
C THR A 105 1.45 -4.96 7.77
N LEU A 106 1.53 -3.72 8.29
CA LEU A 106 0.39 -3.07 8.94
C LEU A 106 -0.76 -2.82 7.97
N LEU A 107 -0.46 -2.59 6.68
CA LEU A 107 -1.49 -2.42 5.64
C LEU A 107 -2.32 -3.71 5.41
N ARG A 108 -1.78 -4.88 5.80
CA ARG A 108 -2.48 -6.18 5.71
C ARG A 108 -3.65 -6.27 6.68
N PHE A 109 -3.51 -5.77 7.91
CA PHE A 109 -4.54 -5.97 8.92
C PHE A 109 -5.82 -5.20 8.57
N PRO A 110 -7.00 -5.80 8.75
CA PRO A 110 -8.26 -5.08 8.62
C PRO A 110 -8.37 -4.13 9.81
N PHE A 111 -8.18 -2.83 9.59
CA PHE A 111 -8.63 -1.86 10.60
C PHE A 111 -10.16 -1.80 10.52
N GLY A 112 -10.84 -1.85 11.66
CA GLY A 112 -12.26 -2.19 11.76
C GLY A 112 -13.27 -1.10 11.36
N ILE A 113 -13.02 -0.24 10.37
CA ILE A 113 -13.87 0.93 10.08
C ILE A 113 -14.13 1.08 8.57
N SER A 114 -15.35 1.48 8.17
CA SER A 114 -15.81 1.59 6.78
C SER A 114 -15.02 2.54 5.87
N ASP A 115 -14.29 3.52 6.43
CA ASP A 115 -13.41 4.45 5.69
C ASP A 115 -12.06 3.83 5.29
N MET A 116 -11.88 2.51 5.51
CA MET A 116 -10.57 1.87 5.40
C MET A 116 -10.09 1.56 3.99
N LYS A 117 -10.99 1.32 3.04
CA LYS A 117 -10.56 1.05 1.67
C LYS A 117 -9.81 2.25 1.11
N THR A 118 -10.40 3.44 1.25
CA THR A 118 -9.83 4.72 0.83
C THR A 118 -8.53 5.02 1.58
N LEU A 119 -8.50 4.84 2.90
CA LEU A 119 -7.28 5.08 3.68
C LEU A 119 -6.14 4.10 3.32
N LYS A 120 -6.44 2.84 2.99
CA LYS A 120 -5.44 1.87 2.50
C LYS A 120 -4.95 2.21 1.09
N GLU A 121 -5.83 2.70 0.23
CA GLU A 121 -5.47 3.18 -1.10
C GLU A 121 -4.55 4.42 -0.99
N VAL A 122 -4.91 5.40 -0.18
CA VAL A 122 -4.07 6.59 0.09
C VAL A 122 -2.75 6.20 0.74
N ALA A 123 -2.78 5.34 1.78
CA ALA A 123 -1.55 4.88 2.42
C ALA A 123 -0.64 4.14 1.43
N ARG A 124 -1.21 3.41 0.46
CA ARG A 124 -0.44 2.76 -0.61
C ARG A 124 0.15 3.77 -1.59
N GLU A 125 -0.62 4.76 -2.04
CA GLU A 125 -0.12 5.83 -2.90
C GLU A 125 1.05 6.55 -2.21
N LEU A 126 0.93 6.85 -0.92
CA LEU A 126 2.00 7.43 -0.11
C LEU A 126 3.18 6.47 0.11
N TRP A 127 2.91 5.16 0.18
CA TRP A 127 3.91 4.11 0.32
C TRP A 127 4.72 3.88 -0.95
N THR A 128 4.24 4.31 -2.12
CA THR A 128 4.91 4.05 -3.42
C THR A 128 5.17 5.35 -4.18
N PRO A 129 5.92 6.31 -3.60
CA PRO A 129 6.12 7.62 -4.23
C PRO A 129 6.84 7.46 -5.58
N GLU A 130 7.85 6.59 -5.64
CA GLU A 130 8.61 6.22 -6.85
C GLU A 130 7.77 5.45 -7.90
N GLY A 131 6.49 5.20 -7.63
CA GLY A 131 5.63 4.35 -8.45
C GLY A 131 5.72 2.88 -8.06
N THR A 132 5.25 2.04 -8.96
CA THR A 132 5.13 0.59 -8.81
C THR A 132 5.98 -0.12 -9.86
N ALA A 133 6.11 -1.44 -9.77
CA ALA A 133 6.71 -2.23 -10.84
C ALA A 133 5.96 -2.07 -12.19
N ALA A 134 4.69 -1.63 -12.17
CA ALA A 134 3.91 -1.35 -13.37
C ALA A 134 4.39 -0.07 -14.10
N ASP A 135 5.07 0.84 -13.38
CA ASP A 135 5.53 2.13 -13.90
C ASP A 135 6.89 2.04 -14.61
N ILE A 136 7.52 0.87 -14.67
CA ILE A 136 8.71 0.64 -15.49
C ILE A 136 8.28 0.73 -16.97
N GLU A 137 8.56 1.87 -17.59
CA GLU A 137 8.18 2.17 -18.99
C GLU A 137 9.09 1.49 -20.01
N GLU A 138 10.33 1.22 -19.65
CA GLU A 138 11.33 0.70 -20.57
C GLU A 138 11.01 -0.75 -20.97
N GLU A 139 10.88 -0.99 -22.28
CA GLU A 139 10.75 -2.33 -22.84
C GLU A 139 12.00 -3.19 -22.57
N VAL A 140 13.17 -2.54 -22.49
CA VAL A 140 14.44 -3.18 -22.16
C VAL A 140 15.07 -2.45 -20.99
N SER A 141 15.37 -3.17 -19.91
CA SER A 141 16.02 -2.57 -18.74
C SER A 141 17.47 -2.18 -19.02
N GLN A 142 18.04 -1.37 -18.15
CA GLN A 142 19.45 -0.96 -18.20
C GLN A 142 20.45 -2.15 -18.23
N LEU A 143 20.05 -3.30 -17.70
CA LEU A 143 20.85 -4.53 -17.66
C LEU A 143 20.44 -5.56 -18.72
N GLY A 144 19.66 -5.16 -19.73
CA GLY A 144 19.32 -6.00 -20.89
C GLY A 144 18.21 -7.01 -20.63
N PHE A 145 17.26 -6.71 -19.74
CA PHE A 145 16.08 -7.54 -19.55
C PHE A 145 14.90 -7.04 -20.37
N HIS A 146 14.26 -7.91 -21.14
CA HIS A 146 13.10 -7.56 -21.97
C HIS A 146 11.79 -7.76 -21.23
N GLN A 147 10.95 -6.72 -21.20
CA GLN A 147 9.67 -6.73 -20.53
C GLN A 147 8.59 -7.41 -21.38
N HIS A 148 7.90 -8.38 -20.78
CA HIS A 148 6.70 -9.03 -21.28
C HIS A 148 5.57 -8.74 -20.29
N ARG A 149 4.72 -7.77 -20.66
CA ARG A 149 3.60 -7.33 -19.81
C ARG A 149 2.49 -8.36 -19.81
N GLY A 150 1.84 -8.52 -18.66
CA GLY A 150 0.72 -9.43 -18.53
C GLY A 150 1.13 -10.91 -18.66
N MET A 151 2.39 -11.23 -18.33
CA MET A 151 2.95 -12.58 -18.43
C MET A 151 3.73 -12.92 -17.16
N ARG A 152 3.80 -14.21 -16.87
CA ARG A 152 4.65 -14.79 -15.84
C ARG A 152 5.26 -16.10 -16.35
N CYS A 153 6.42 -16.49 -15.83
CA CYS A 153 7.03 -17.76 -16.19
C CYS A 153 6.36 -18.92 -15.45
N VAL A 154 6.37 -20.11 -16.09
CA VAL A 154 5.88 -21.36 -15.50
C VAL A 154 6.94 -21.96 -14.56
N SER A 155 8.21 -21.78 -14.87
CA SER A 155 9.37 -22.27 -14.11
C SER A 155 9.82 -21.28 -13.04
N GLU A 156 8.96 -21.04 -12.05
CA GLU A 156 9.26 -20.18 -10.89
C GLU A 156 10.24 -20.87 -9.93
N VAL A 157 11.22 -20.13 -9.41
CA VAL A 157 12.08 -20.56 -8.30
C VAL A 157 11.29 -20.46 -6.99
N VAL A 158 10.59 -21.54 -6.65
CA VAL A 158 9.72 -21.57 -5.47
C VAL A 158 10.54 -21.54 -4.16
N GLY A 159 10.17 -20.64 -3.25
CA GLY A 159 10.68 -20.60 -1.89
C GLY A 159 12.00 -19.83 -1.70
N VAL A 160 12.57 -19.27 -2.77
CA VAL A 160 13.79 -18.47 -2.72
C VAL A 160 13.46 -17.03 -3.05
N HIS A 161 13.67 -16.13 -2.08
CA HIS A 161 13.35 -14.71 -2.21
C HIS A 161 14.53 -13.86 -1.74
N PRO A 162 15.60 -13.81 -2.54
CA PRO A 162 16.90 -13.24 -2.17
C PRO A 162 16.89 -11.70 -2.15
N VAL A 163 15.89 -11.08 -2.81
CA VAL A 163 15.73 -9.63 -2.91
C VAL A 163 14.36 -9.23 -2.40
N GLY A 164 14.32 -8.21 -1.55
CA GLY A 164 13.08 -7.69 -0.97
C GLY A 164 12.46 -8.60 0.07
N GLY A 165 11.13 -8.54 0.23
CA GLY A 165 10.43 -9.32 1.25
C GLY A 165 8.96 -8.98 1.42
N VAL A 166 8.29 -9.70 2.32
CA VAL A 166 6.88 -9.46 2.65
C VAL A 166 6.75 -8.08 3.32
N GLY A 167 5.84 -7.25 2.83
CA GLY A 167 5.62 -5.90 3.32
C GLY A 167 6.74 -4.91 2.99
N VAL A 168 7.76 -5.33 2.22
CA VAL A 168 8.81 -4.43 1.74
C VAL A 168 8.24 -3.52 0.65
N ARG A 169 8.73 -2.28 0.62
CA ARG A 169 8.36 -1.27 -0.36
C ARG A 169 9.03 -1.54 -1.70
N TRP A 170 8.31 -1.32 -2.79
CA TRP A 170 8.92 -1.24 -4.11
C TRP A 170 9.80 0.02 -4.23
N SER A 171 11.00 -0.11 -4.79
CA SER A 171 11.90 1.00 -5.08
C SER A 171 12.78 0.69 -6.28
N GLY A 172 13.37 1.73 -6.88
CA GLY A 172 14.35 1.57 -7.96
C GLY A 172 15.57 0.73 -7.53
N ALA A 173 16.08 0.95 -6.32
CA ALA A 173 17.20 0.19 -5.78
C ALA A 173 16.87 -1.31 -5.64
N LEU A 174 15.63 -1.65 -5.28
CA LEU A 174 15.17 -3.04 -5.20
C LEU A 174 15.14 -3.69 -6.59
N TRP A 175 14.72 -2.94 -7.62
CA TRP A 175 14.78 -3.39 -9.01
C TRP A 175 16.19 -3.64 -9.50
N GLU A 176 17.12 -2.71 -9.22
CA GLU A 176 18.55 -2.87 -9.54
C GLU A 176 19.12 -4.12 -8.85
N SER A 177 18.80 -4.32 -7.58
CA SER A 177 19.24 -5.48 -6.79
C SER A 177 18.70 -6.79 -7.36
N ALA A 178 17.45 -6.80 -7.83
CA ALA A 178 16.83 -7.97 -8.45
C ALA A 178 17.51 -8.35 -9.77
N GLN A 179 17.79 -7.36 -10.62
CA GLN A 179 18.51 -7.58 -11.87
C GLN A 179 19.92 -8.11 -11.61
N GLN A 180 20.65 -7.48 -10.68
CA GLN A 180 22.00 -7.90 -10.31
C GLN A 180 22.03 -9.35 -9.80
N TRP A 181 21.12 -9.72 -8.91
CA TRP A 181 21.02 -11.09 -8.43
C TRP A 181 20.77 -12.09 -9.56
N CYS A 182 19.88 -11.75 -10.50
CA CYS A 182 19.58 -12.62 -11.63
C CYS A 182 20.77 -12.74 -12.59
N LEU A 183 21.59 -11.70 -12.75
CA LEU A 183 22.83 -11.78 -13.54
C LEU A 183 23.87 -12.69 -12.87
N GLU A 184 24.03 -12.59 -11.55
CA GLU A 184 24.99 -13.38 -10.78
C GLU A 184 24.60 -14.86 -10.67
N ASN A 185 23.32 -15.17 -10.86
CA ASN A 185 22.81 -16.54 -10.81
C ASN A 185 22.64 -17.12 -12.22
N ALA A 186 23.52 -18.04 -12.61
CA ALA A 186 23.51 -18.66 -13.93
C ALA A 186 22.22 -19.41 -14.27
N GLU A 187 21.45 -19.86 -13.27
CA GLU A 187 20.16 -20.52 -13.50
C GLU A 187 19.03 -19.52 -13.68
N CYS A 188 19.22 -18.23 -13.35
CA CYS A 188 18.18 -17.23 -13.48
C CYS A 188 17.97 -16.82 -14.95
N THR A 189 16.75 -16.98 -15.40
CA THR A 189 16.32 -16.73 -16.80
C THR A 189 15.39 -15.53 -16.91
N GLY A 190 14.84 -15.06 -15.79
CA GLY A 190 13.98 -13.90 -15.75
C GLY A 190 13.49 -13.53 -14.36
N ILE A 191 12.84 -12.37 -14.28
CA ILE A 191 12.34 -11.75 -13.06
C ILE A 191 10.86 -11.43 -13.26
N MET A 192 10.01 -11.82 -12.33
CA MET A 192 8.60 -11.48 -12.33
C MET A 192 8.30 -10.50 -11.21
N LEU A 193 7.58 -9.43 -11.55
CA LEU A 193 7.12 -8.44 -10.59
C LEU A 193 5.60 -8.38 -10.58
N TYR A 194 5.04 -8.35 -9.37
CA TYR A 194 3.61 -8.22 -9.18
C TYR A 194 3.17 -6.78 -9.43
N VAL A 195 2.20 -6.61 -10.32
CA VAL A 195 1.62 -5.34 -10.75
C VAL A 195 0.11 -5.26 -10.51
N GLY A 196 -0.49 -6.32 -9.95
CA GLY A 196 -1.92 -6.38 -9.66
C GLY A 196 -2.36 -5.41 -8.55
N SER A 197 -3.67 -5.15 -8.48
CA SER A 197 -4.25 -4.21 -7.50
C SER A 197 -4.67 -4.88 -6.18
N ASN A 198 -4.74 -6.22 -6.14
CA ASN A 198 -5.17 -6.97 -4.96
C ASN A 198 -4.26 -6.68 -3.75
N THR A 199 -4.87 -6.29 -2.63
CA THR A 199 -4.17 -5.82 -1.43
C THR A 199 -3.42 -6.92 -0.69
N MET A 200 -3.98 -8.11 -0.63
CA MET A 200 -3.37 -9.26 0.03
C MET A 200 -2.17 -9.78 -0.77
N ASN A 201 -2.30 -9.83 -2.09
CA ASN A 201 -1.21 -10.21 -2.98
C ASN A 201 -0.09 -9.16 -2.96
N CYS A 202 -0.43 -7.88 -3.02
CA CYS A 202 0.55 -6.79 -2.98
C CYS A 202 1.40 -6.83 -1.70
N ASN A 203 0.80 -7.08 -0.53
CA ASN A 203 1.56 -7.26 0.70
C ASN A 203 2.64 -8.34 0.59
N SER A 204 2.35 -9.42 -0.14
CA SER A 204 3.28 -10.53 -0.31
C SER A 204 4.31 -10.28 -1.42
N TRP A 205 3.96 -9.48 -2.44
CA TRP A 205 4.66 -9.49 -3.73
C TRP A 205 5.09 -8.13 -4.29
N CYS A 206 4.49 -7.00 -3.87
CA CYS A 206 4.79 -5.69 -4.46
C CYS A 206 6.26 -5.25 -4.28
N GLY A 207 6.91 -5.62 -3.17
CA GLY A 207 8.34 -5.39 -2.94
C GLY A 207 9.14 -6.68 -2.89
N ARG A 208 8.68 -7.73 -3.58
CA ARG A 208 9.29 -9.06 -3.53
C ARG A 208 9.31 -9.71 -4.92
N PRO A 209 10.37 -9.46 -5.70
CA PRO A 209 10.59 -10.10 -6.98
C PRO A 209 10.56 -11.62 -6.87
N GLN A 210 9.99 -12.23 -7.89
CA GLN A 210 10.01 -13.68 -8.11
C GLN A 210 10.97 -13.96 -9.26
N PHE A 211 11.67 -15.10 -9.23
CA PHE A 211 12.69 -15.42 -10.23
C PHE A 211 12.32 -16.67 -11.02
N CYS A 212 12.79 -16.75 -12.25
CA CYS A 212 12.55 -17.87 -13.16
C CYS A 212 13.84 -18.65 -13.39
N ASN A 213 13.77 -19.98 -13.54
CA ASN A 213 14.95 -20.83 -13.78
C ASN A 213 14.80 -21.89 -14.90
N GLY A 214 13.86 -21.67 -15.82
CA GLY A 214 13.62 -22.57 -16.95
C GLY A 214 13.75 -21.85 -18.28
N GLN A 215 13.76 -22.61 -19.37
CA GLN A 215 13.81 -22.02 -20.70
C GLN A 215 12.55 -21.21 -20.97
N ILE A 216 12.74 -19.92 -21.29
CA ILE A 216 11.67 -19.00 -21.65
C ILE A 216 11.88 -18.59 -23.11
N ASP A 217 10.87 -18.84 -23.94
CA ASP A 217 10.75 -18.24 -25.27
C ASP A 217 9.41 -17.51 -25.31
N ALA A 218 9.44 -16.25 -24.89
CA ALA A 218 8.24 -15.43 -24.80
C ALA A 218 7.63 -15.15 -26.19
N ALA A 219 8.43 -15.15 -27.26
CA ALA A 219 7.94 -14.95 -28.63
C ALA A 219 7.13 -16.16 -29.11
N ALA A 220 7.55 -17.37 -28.75
CA ALA A 220 6.81 -18.61 -28.99
C ALA A 220 5.77 -18.94 -27.90
N SER A 221 5.62 -18.07 -26.89
CA SER A 221 4.81 -18.32 -25.68
C SER A 221 5.17 -19.63 -24.97
N ALA A 222 6.42 -20.09 -25.08
CA ALA A 222 6.89 -21.29 -24.40
C ALA A 222 7.54 -20.92 -23.05
N GLY A 223 7.17 -21.66 -22.00
CA GLY A 223 7.67 -21.42 -20.64
C GLY A 223 7.00 -20.24 -19.91
N VAL A 224 5.95 -19.66 -20.49
CA VAL A 224 5.19 -18.53 -19.93
C VAL A 224 3.69 -18.82 -19.87
N GLU A 225 2.99 -18.13 -18.98
CA GLU A 225 1.53 -18.09 -18.89
C GLU A 225 1.04 -16.63 -18.80
N GLU A 226 -0.17 -16.37 -19.32
CA GLU A 226 -0.79 -15.05 -19.27
C GLU A 226 -1.24 -14.71 -17.84
N SER A 227 -0.95 -13.50 -17.38
CA SER A 227 -1.39 -13.00 -16.09
C SER A 227 -1.44 -11.47 -16.04
N SER A 228 -2.64 -10.90 -15.91
CA SER A 228 -2.82 -9.45 -15.78
C SER A 228 -2.26 -8.84 -14.49
N GLU A 229 -1.84 -9.67 -13.54
CA GLU A 229 -1.31 -9.22 -12.25
C GLU A 229 0.23 -9.26 -12.18
N TRP A 230 0.89 -9.75 -13.24
CA TRP A 230 2.33 -9.92 -13.27
C TRP A 230 2.92 -9.40 -14.57
N ASN A 231 4.12 -8.85 -14.47
CA ASN A 231 4.98 -8.57 -15.60
C ASN A 231 6.24 -9.42 -15.47
N LEU A 232 6.74 -9.92 -16.59
CA LEU A 232 7.94 -10.74 -16.69
C LEU A 232 9.05 -9.95 -17.38
N TRP A 233 10.27 -10.07 -16.90
CA TRP A 233 11.48 -9.51 -17.49
C TRP A 233 12.45 -10.66 -17.80
N VAL A 234 12.68 -10.94 -19.08
CA VAL A 234 13.51 -12.08 -19.51
C VAL A 234 14.95 -11.63 -19.73
N LYS A 235 15.91 -12.39 -19.21
CA LYS A 235 17.34 -12.14 -19.41
C LYS A 235 17.68 -12.41 -20.87
N ASP A 236 18.34 -11.46 -21.53
CA ASP A 236 18.84 -11.66 -22.89
C ASP A 236 19.84 -12.83 -22.97
N ALA A 237 19.72 -13.64 -24.01
CA ALA A 237 20.64 -14.76 -24.25
C ALA A 237 22.10 -14.30 -24.51
N SER A 238 22.29 -13.04 -24.89
CA SER A 238 23.61 -12.43 -25.06
C SER A 238 24.20 -11.85 -23.78
N THR A 239 23.42 -11.77 -22.71
CA THR A 239 23.87 -11.23 -21.42
C THR A 239 24.58 -12.34 -20.64
N PRO A 240 25.87 -12.17 -20.29
CA PRO A 240 26.68 -13.20 -19.64
C PRO A 240 26.12 -13.67 -18.30
#